data_AF-A0A8C5IN95-F1
#
_entry.id   AF-A0A8C5IN95-F1
#
_cell.length_a   1.000
_cell.length_b   1.000
_cell.length_c   1.000
_cell.angle_alpha   90.00
_cell.angle_beta   90.00
_cell.angle_gamma   90.00
#
_symmetry.space_group_name_H-M   'P 1'
#
loop_
_entity.id
_entity.type
_entity.pdbx_description
1 polymer ?
#
loop_
_entity_poly.entity_id
_entity_poly.type
_entity_poly.pdbx_seq_one_letter_code
_entity_poly.pdbx_strand_id
1 'polypeptide(L)'
;MADTEKLNLDSIISRLLEGERPPPPPERRDALPPLGEPPGAGSGRVPAPRGGPRPRPGGGGLGRGGLGGGQGREGFWGVPVGSAELEMSPEGVGDVRGDPQWVCAPRDGAAGNGAPRGVCTAEGNGRGRGGPQGAVGRSWAWRAGRIRAGRAGAGRAGVPGVLWGSPSSWGSLIVFSALGAVQGSRPGKNVQLTENEIRGLCLKSREIFLSQPILLELEAPLKICGDIHGQYYDLLRLFEYGGFPPESNYLFLGDYVDRGKQSLETICLLLAYKIKYPENFFLLRGNHECASINRIYGFYDECKRRYNIKLWKTFTDCFNCLPIAAIVDEKIFCCHGGLSPDLQSMEQIRRIMRPTDVPDQGLLCDLLWSDPDKDVQGWGENDRGVSFTFGAEVVAKFLHKHDLDLICRAHQVVEDGYEFFAKRQLVTLFSAPNYCGEFDNAGAMMSVDETLMCSFQILKPADKNKGKYGQFSGLNPAGRPVTPPRNSAKAKK
;
A
#
# COMPACT_ATOMS: atom_id res chain seq x y z
N MET A 1 12.19 -29.49 -19.77
CA MET A 1 11.01 -28.63 -19.65
C MET A 1 10.10 -29.30 -18.64
N ALA A 2 10.16 -28.87 -17.38
CA ALA A 2 9.45 -29.56 -16.29
C ALA A 2 8.11 -28.87 -16.04
N ASP A 3 7.07 -29.70 -15.92
CA ASP A 3 5.67 -29.39 -15.66
C ASP A 3 5.44 -28.15 -14.77
N THR A 4 5.03 -27.05 -15.40
CA THR A 4 4.16 -26.09 -14.71
C THR A 4 2.76 -26.68 -14.76
N GLU A 5 2.37 -27.39 -13.69
CA GLU A 5 0.94 -27.51 -13.36
C GLU A 5 0.32 -26.12 -13.52
N LYS A 6 -0.78 -26.02 -14.28
CA LYS A 6 -1.54 -24.76 -14.36
C LYS A 6 -1.86 -24.34 -12.92
N LEU A 7 -1.26 -23.23 -12.48
CA LEU A 7 -1.54 -22.66 -11.17
C LEU A 7 -3.05 -22.47 -11.05
N ASN A 8 -3.68 -23.15 -10.09
CA ASN A 8 -5.08 -22.92 -9.77
C ASN A 8 -5.17 -21.67 -8.88
N LEU A 9 -5.09 -20.50 -9.51
CA LEU A 9 -5.09 -19.20 -8.83
C LEU A 9 -6.35 -19.00 -7.98
N ASP A 10 -7.51 -19.49 -8.45
CA ASP A 10 -8.75 -19.38 -7.69
C ASP A 10 -8.68 -20.17 -6.38
N SER A 11 -8.13 -21.39 -6.41
CA SER A 11 -7.89 -22.21 -5.21
C SER A 11 -6.85 -21.56 -4.27
N ILE A 12 -5.78 -21.02 -4.83
CA ILE A 12 -4.72 -20.34 -4.04
C ILE A 12 -5.29 -19.10 -3.35
N ILE A 13 -5.97 -18.22 -4.09
CA ILE A 13 -6.58 -17.01 -3.56
C ILE A 13 -7.64 -17.36 -2.53
N SER A 14 -8.52 -18.33 -2.81
CA SER A 14 -9.55 -18.75 -1.85
C SER A 14 -8.94 -19.26 -0.54
N ARG A 15 -7.87 -20.07 -0.59
CA ARG A 15 -7.15 -20.53 0.62
C ARG A 15 -6.48 -19.40 1.38
N LEU A 16 -5.89 -18.43 0.65
CA LEU A 16 -5.30 -17.25 1.27
C LEU A 16 -6.36 -16.44 1.99
N LEU A 17 -7.45 -16.09 1.30
CA LEU A 17 -8.53 -15.30 1.88
C LEU A 17 -9.22 -16.01 3.04
N GLU A 18 -9.61 -17.27 2.91
CA GLU A 18 -10.44 -17.99 3.90
C GLU A 18 -9.66 -18.62 5.07
N GLY A 19 -8.35 -18.82 4.88
CA GLY A 19 -7.59 -19.81 5.64
C GLY A 19 -8.09 -21.23 5.36
N GLU A 20 -7.30 -22.26 5.67
CA GLU A 20 -7.76 -23.64 5.42
C GLU A 20 -9.09 -23.92 6.16
N ARG A 21 -10.13 -24.28 5.39
CA ARG A 21 -11.24 -25.06 5.94
C ARG A 21 -10.69 -26.44 6.25
N PRO A 22 -10.97 -27.03 7.43
CA PRO A 22 -10.66 -28.42 7.65
C PRO A 22 -11.29 -29.26 6.52
N PRO A 23 -10.61 -30.32 6.05
CA PRO A 23 -11.21 -31.21 5.07
C PRO A 23 -12.58 -31.67 5.60
N PRO A 24 -13.61 -31.78 4.73
CA PRO A 24 -14.88 -32.33 5.15
C PRO A 24 -14.61 -33.67 5.84
N PRO A 25 -15.28 -33.97 6.98
CA PRO A 25 -15.10 -35.25 7.63
C PRO A 25 -15.34 -36.34 6.59
N PRO A 26 -14.53 -37.41 6.55
CA PRO A 26 -14.68 -38.46 5.56
C PRO A 26 -16.14 -38.90 5.57
N GLU A 27 -16.78 -38.87 4.40
CA GLU A 27 -18.14 -39.37 4.23
C GLU A 27 -18.19 -40.75 4.89
N ARG A 28 -19.09 -40.89 5.88
CA ARG A 28 -19.35 -42.19 6.48
C ARG A 28 -19.79 -43.09 5.33
N ARG A 29 -18.90 -43.96 4.88
CA ARG A 29 -19.24 -45.08 4.01
C ARG A 29 -20.42 -45.79 4.65
N ASP A 30 -21.51 -45.77 3.90
CA ASP A 30 -22.71 -46.59 3.97
C ASP A 30 -22.90 -47.38 5.26
N ALA A 31 -23.94 -46.98 5.99
CA ALA A 31 -24.56 -47.82 7.00
C ALA A 31 -24.88 -49.18 6.37
N LEU A 32 -24.19 -50.23 6.82
CA LEU A 32 -24.62 -51.61 6.61
C LEU A 32 -26.05 -51.77 7.12
N PRO A 33 -26.93 -52.49 6.39
CA PRO A 33 -28.30 -52.72 6.84
C PRO A 33 -28.30 -53.59 8.12
N PRO A 34 -29.33 -53.47 8.97
CA PRO A 34 -29.35 -54.12 10.28
C PRO A 34 -29.42 -55.64 10.11
N LEU A 35 -28.43 -56.33 10.69
CA LEU A 35 -28.48 -57.78 10.89
C LEU A 35 -29.48 -58.09 12.01
N GLY A 36 -30.36 -59.06 11.72
CA GLY A 36 -31.47 -59.48 12.57
C GLY A 36 -31.06 -59.98 13.96
N GLU A 37 -32.01 -59.86 14.88
CA GLU A 37 -31.93 -60.37 16.25
C GLU A 37 -31.73 -61.89 16.31
N PRO A 38 -31.03 -62.37 17.35
CA PRO A 38 -31.38 -63.62 17.98
C PRO A 38 -31.68 -63.45 19.49
N PRO A 39 -32.41 -64.41 20.09
CA PRO A 39 -33.17 -64.18 21.32
C PRO A 39 -32.39 -64.45 22.61
N GLY A 40 -32.76 -63.67 23.64
CA GLY A 40 -32.96 -64.06 25.05
C GLY A 40 -31.96 -64.95 25.80
N ALA A 41 -31.23 -64.34 26.74
CA ALA A 41 -30.90 -64.80 28.10
C ALA A 41 -29.99 -63.71 28.69
N GLY A 42 -30.06 -63.22 29.93
CA GLY A 42 -30.47 -63.74 31.21
C GLY A 42 -29.75 -62.89 32.26
N SER A 43 -30.47 -62.58 33.34
CA SER A 43 -30.09 -61.79 34.53
C SER A 43 -28.62 -61.73 34.99
N GLY A 44 -28.18 -60.55 35.42
CA GLY A 44 -27.01 -60.40 36.30
C GLY A 44 -26.72 -58.96 36.75
N ARG A 45 -27.34 -58.51 37.85
CA ARG A 45 -26.96 -57.30 38.60
C ARG A 45 -25.81 -57.63 39.56
N VAL A 46 -24.70 -56.87 39.55
CA VAL A 46 -23.86 -56.58 40.74
C VAL A 46 -23.12 -55.22 40.53
N PRO A 47 -22.93 -54.37 41.57
CA PRO A 47 -22.76 -52.92 41.43
C PRO A 47 -21.32 -52.39 41.58
N ALA A 48 -21.17 -51.10 41.27
CA ALA A 48 -19.97 -50.29 41.46
C ALA A 48 -19.55 -50.09 42.93
N PRO A 49 -18.25 -49.96 43.24
CA PRO A 49 -17.81 -49.54 44.56
C PRO A 49 -17.76 -47.99 44.70
N ARG A 50 -18.28 -47.52 45.84
CA ARG A 50 -18.08 -46.18 46.41
C ARG A 50 -17.03 -46.24 47.53
N GLY A 51 -16.35 -45.11 47.77
CA GLY A 51 -15.54 -44.80 48.96
C GLY A 51 -14.11 -44.44 48.56
N GLY A 52 -13.45 -43.38 49.02
CA GLY A 52 -13.63 -42.44 50.13
C GLY A 52 -12.46 -41.42 50.11
N PRO A 53 -12.23 -40.59 51.14
CA PRO A 53 -11.91 -39.17 50.98
C PRO A 53 -10.43 -38.73 51.21
N ARG A 54 -10.08 -37.56 50.62
CA ARG A 54 -9.23 -36.40 51.07
C ARG A 54 -7.90 -36.65 51.84
N PRO A 55 -6.83 -35.83 51.65
CA PRO A 55 -6.83 -34.42 52.11
C PRO A 55 -6.04 -33.37 51.29
N ARG A 56 -6.31 -32.10 51.63
CA ARG A 56 -5.56 -30.87 51.28
C ARG A 56 -4.33 -30.71 52.18
N PRO A 57 -3.37 -29.86 51.77
CA PRO A 57 -3.00 -28.69 52.59
C PRO A 57 -3.00 -27.41 51.73
N GLY A 58 -3.50 -26.25 52.20
CA GLY A 58 -2.78 -25.28 53.04
C GLY A 58 -2.09 -24.26 52.11
N GLY A 59 -2.44 -22.99 52.00
CA GLY A 59 -2.92 -22.04 53.00
C GLY A 59 -1.73 -21.23 53.53
N GLY A 60 -1.33 -20.17 52.82
CA GLY A 60 -0.29 -19.24 53.25
C GLY A 60 -0.38 -17.94 52.46
N GLY A 61 -0.87 -16.88 53.09
CA GLY A 61 -0.88 -15.52 52.57
C GLY A 61 -0.04 -14.60 53.43
N LEU A 62 0.60 -13.62 52.81
CA LEU A 62 1.21 -12.37 53.32
C LEU A 62 1.49 -11.55 52.02
N GLY A 63 1.34 -10.24 51.87
CA GLY A 63 1.06 -9.11 52.74
C GLY A 63 1.07 -7.85 51.85
N ARG A 64 0.47 -6.76 52.34
CA ARG A 64 0.13 -5.50 51.64
C ARG A 64 1.32 -4.57 51.34
N GLY A 65 1.11 -3.71 50.34
CA GLY A 65 1.65 -2.34 50.22
C GLY A 65 1.41 -1.81 48.79
N GLY A 66 0.78 -0.67 48.48
CA GLY A 66 0.24 0.42 49.27
C GLY A 66 0.91 1.76 48.98
N LEU A 67 0.80 2.33 47.76
CA LEU A 67 1.04 3.74 47.37
C LEU A 67 0.32 3.95 46.00
N GLY A 68 -0.42 5.00 45.65
CA GLY A 68 -0.62 6.34 46.23
C GLY A 68 -0.23 7.42 45.22
N GLY A 69 -1.20 8.03 44.53
CA GLY A 69 -1.04 9.23 43.66
C GLY A 69 -1.61 9.02 42.24
N GLY A 70 -2.43 9.86 41.61
CA GLY A 70 -2.87 11.22 41.93
C GLY A 70 -2.97 12.02 40.62
N GLN A 71 -4.20 12.14 40.09
CA GLN A 71 -4.78 13.19 39.21
C GLN A 71 -4.02 13.79 38.01
N GLY A 72 -4.74 13.88 36.89
CA GLY A 72 -4.49 14.77 35.76
C GLY A 72 -5.46 14.52 34.61
N ARG A 73 -6.72 14.97 34.77
CA ARG A 73 -7.72 15.02 33.68
C ARG A 73 -7.62 16.40 33.03
N GLU A 74 -7.38 16.46 31.74
CA GLU A 74 -7.81 17.57 30.90
C GLU A 74 -8.66 17.03 29.77
N GLY A 75 -9.89 17.55 29.70
CA GLY A 75 -10.82 17.24 28.62
C GLY A 75 -10.58 18.20 27.46
N PHE A 76 -10.69 17.68 26.24
CA PHE A 76 -10.91 18.51 25.07
C PHE A 76 -12.10 18.01 24.28
N TRP A 77 -12.86 18.98 23.79
CA TRP A 77 -14.20 18.88 23.26
C TRP A 77 -14.25 18.10 21.95
N GLY A 78 -15.24 17.22 21.83
CA GLY A 78 -15.56 16.54 20.58
C GLY A 78 -16.12 17.50 19.53
N VAL A 79 -15.64 17.37 18.31
CA VAL A 79 -16.23 17.91 17.09
C VAL A 79 -16.32 16.74 16.10
N PRO A 80 -17.45 16.55 15.39
CA PRO A 80 -17.70 15.33 14.65
C PRO A 80 -16.88 15.20 13.37
N VAL A 81 -16.68 13.92 13.03
CA VAL A 81 -16.07 13.35 11.83
C VAL A 81 -16.67 13.94 10.55
N GLY A 82 -15.82 14.47 9.68
CA GLY A 82 -16.14 14.79 8.29
C GLY A 82 -15.15 14.08 7.37
N SER A 83 -15.66 13.41 6.34
CA SER A 83 -14.91 13.04 5.15
C SER A 83 -14.31 14.31 4.54
N ALA A 84 -12.99 14.36 4.39
CA ALA A 84 -12.33 15.46 3.70
C ALA A 84 -12.38 15.20 2.19
N GLU A 85 -13.41 15.72 1.53
CA GLU A 85 -13.43 15.91 0.08
C GLU A 85 -12.74 17.25 -0.21
N LEU A 86 -11.76 17.25 -1.12
CA LEU A 86 -11.03 18.45 -1.51
C LEU A 86 -10.95 18.51 -3.04
N GLU A 87 -11.75 19.42 -3.61
CA GLU A 87 -11.66 19.84 -5.00
C GLU A 87 -10.38 20.67 -5.21
N MET A 88 -9.60 20.32 -6.23
CA MET A 88 -8.61 21.24 -6.81
C MET A 88 -9.29 22.03 -7.93
N SER A 89 -9.66 23.29 -7.67
CA SER A 89 -10.12 24.20 -8.72
C SER A 89 -8.93 24.93 -9.37
N PRO A 90 -8.88 25.03 -10.71
CA PRO A 90 -7.94 25.88 -11.41
C PRO A 90 -8.46 27.33 -11.37
N GLU A 91 -7.89 28.19 -10.51
CA GLU A 91 -8.15 29.63 -10.65
C GLU A 91 -7.42 30.16 -11.89
N GLY A 92 -8.23 30.62 -12.85
CA GLY A 92 -7.78 31.19 -14.11
C GLY A 92 -7.03 32.50 -13.93
N VAL A 93 -5.90 32.62 -14.62
CA VAL A 93 -5.15 33.87 -14.75
C VAL A 93 -5.88 34.76 -15.76
N GLY A 94 -6.65 35.72 -15.23
CA GLY A 94 -7.18 36.85 -15.98
C GLY A 94 -6.10 37.91 -16.22
N ASP A 95 -5.96 38.31 -17.49
CA ASP A 95 -5.16 39.42 -17.99
C ASP A 95 -5.60 40.75 -17.35
N VAL A 96 -4.69 41.42 -16.61
CA VAL A 96 -4.83 42.85 -16.28
C VAL A 96 -3.46 43.52 -16.47
N ARG A 97 -3.37 44.27 -17.57
CA ARG A 97 -2.35 45.27 -17.85
C ARG A 97 -2.42 46.40 -16.81
N GLY A 98 -1.25 46.84 -16.33
CA GLY A 98 -1.13 48.11 -15.61
C GLY A 98 0.15 48.22 -14.78
N ASP A 99 1.24 48.67 -15.40
CA ASP A 99 2.38 49.24 -14.67
C ASP A 99 1.93 50.48 -13.88
N PRO A 100 2.56 50.71 -12.71
CA PRO A 100 3.15 52.03 -12.52
C PRO A 100 4.62 51.97 -12.06
N GLN A 101 5.40 52.81 -12.74
CA GLN A 101 6.76 53.24 -12.40
C GLN A 101 6.87 53.71 -10.94
N TRP A 102 8.00 53.39 -10.30
CA TRP A 102 8.58 54.22 -9.25
C TRP A 102 10.05 54.51 -9.55
N VAL A 103 10.33 55.81 -9.70
CA VAL A 103 11.66 56.41 -9.82
C VAL A 103 12.13 56.83 -8.42
N CYS A 104 13.39 56.54 -8.10
CA CYS A 104 14.05 56.88 -6.83
C CYS A 104 14.47 58.36 -6.74
N ALA A 105 14.57 58.90 -5.51
CA ALA A 105 15.58 59.89 -5.10
C ALA A 105 15.70 60.01 -3.56
N PRO A 106 16.85 60.45 -3.00
CA PRO A 106 17.43 59.91 -1.76
C PRO A 106 17.58 60.93 -0.61
N ARG A 107 18.03 60.47 0.58
CA ARG A 107 18.77 61.30 1.57
C ARG A 107 19.82 60.51 2.37
N ASP A 108 21.06 60.98 2.20
CA ASP A 108 22.15 61.24 3.15
C ASP A 108 22.78 60.13 4.02
N GLY A 109 24.12 59.98 3.88
CA GLY A 109 25.01 59.76 5.04
C GLY A 109 26.30 58.94 4.83
N ALA A 110 27.41 59.63 4.52
CA ALA A 110 28.83 59.34 4.88
C ALA A 110 29.53 58.08 4.29
N ALA A 111 30.49 58.25 3.35
CA ALA A 111 31.96 58.39 3.54
C ALA A 111 32.70 57.02 3.50
N GLY A 112 33.76 56.79 2.71
CA GLY A 112 34.50 57.62 1.78
C GLY A 112 35.59 56.83 1.04
N ASN A 113 36.31 57.57 0.20
CA ASN A 113 37.67 57.36 -0.34
C ASN A 113 37.98 56.16 -1.26
N GLY A 114 38.39 56.50 -2.49
CA GLY A 114 39.43 55.73 -3.20
C GLY A 114 39.25 55.56 -4.70
N ALA A 115 39.27 56.65 -5.49
CA ALA A 115 39.68 56.60 -6.89
C ALA A 115 41.05 57.31 -7.01
N PRO A 116 41.86 56.98 -8.03
CA PRO A 116 41.84 57.89 -9.17
C PRO A 116 42.06 57.27 -10.57
N ARG A 117 41.28 57.83 -11.51
CA ARG A 117 41.69 58.41 -12.81
C ARG A 117 42.04 57.52 -14.02
N GLY A 118 41.47 57.93 -15.16
CA GLY A 118 41.91 57.61 -16.52
C GLY A 118 40.74 57.63 -17.53
N VAL A 119 40.11 58.78 -17.80
CA VAL A 119 40.31 59.62 -19.00
C VAL A 119 39.63 59.08 -20.28
N CYS A 120 38.68 59.88 -20.77
CA CYS A 120 38.00 59.79 -22.07
C CYS A 120 38.97 60.02 -23.24
N THR A 121 38.67 59.46 -24.42
CA THR A 121 38.46 60.22 -25.68
C THR A 121 38.00 59.29 -26.80
N ALA A 122 37.08 59.82 -27.62
CA ALA A 122 36.67 59.29 -28.90
C ALA A 122 37.67 59.64 -30.00
N GLU A 123 37.85 58.77 -30.99
CA GLU A 123 37.96 59.15 -32.41
C GLU A 123 37.82 57.91 -33.30
N GLY A 124 37.08 58.07 -34.40
CA GLY A 124 36.78 57.00 -35.34
C GLY A 124 37.83 56.84 -36.45
N ASN A 125 37.68 55.76 -37.22
CA ASN A 125 37.41 55.74 -38.67
C ASN A 125 37.92 54.41 -39.27
N GLY A 126 37.14 53.77 -40.15
CA GLY A 126 37.73 52.77 -41.07
C GLY A 126 36.92 51.51 -41.42
N ARG A 127 35.88 51.69 -42.26
CA ARG A 127 35.51 50.86 -43.44
C ARG A 127 35.28 49.34 -43.29
N GLY A 128 34.07 48.90 -43.68
CA GLY A 128 33.81 47.50 -44.04
C GLY A 128 32.37 47.14 -44.48
N ARG A 129 31.94 47.65 -45.64
CA ARG A 129 30.96 47.09 -46.61
C ARG A 129 29.68 46.36 -46.12
N GLY A 130 28.52 46.98 -46.42
CA GLY A 130 27.56 46.44 -47.41
C GLY A 130 26.31 45.67 -46.93
N GLY A 131 25.12 46.28 -47.11
CA GLY A 131 23.84 45.59 -47.40
C GLY A 131 22.66 45.92 -46.47
N PRO A 132 21.53 46.49 -46.97
CA PRO A 132 20.34 46.77 -46.17
C PRO A 132 19.15 45.82 -46.41
N GLN A 133 18.42 45.59 -45.31
CA GLN A 133 16.97 45.38 -45.11
C GLN A 133 16.14 44.44 -46.01
N GLY A 134 15.38 43.55 -45.35
CA GLY A 134 14.18 42.93 -45.90
C GLY A 134 13.67 41.76 -45.04
N ALA A 135 12.54 41.96 -44.36
CA ALA A 135 11.82 40.97 -43.56
C ALA A 135 11.38 39.73 -44.36
N VAL A 136 11.10 38.62 -43.64
CA VAL A 136 9.92 37.72 -43.75
C VAL A 136 10.28 36.39 -43.09
N GLY A 137 9.46 36.00 -42.10
CA GLY A 137 9.63 34.76 -41.34
C GLY A 137 9.37 33.49 -42.15
N ARG A 138 9.73 32.34 -41.57
CA ARG A 138 9.12 31.05 -41.88
C ARG A 138 9.25 30.10 -40.68
N SER A 139 8.07 29.67 -40.25
CA SER A 139 7.76 28.64 -39.27
C SER A 139 8.25 27.26 -39.73
N TRP A 140 8.68 26.43 -38.77
CA TRP A 140 8.77 24.98 -38.92
C TRP A 140 7.60 24.35 -38.16
N ALA A 141 6.61 23.86 -38.90
CA ALA A 141 5.51 23.07 -38.38
C ALA A 141 5.88 21.58 -38.44
N TRP A 142 5.85 20.90 -37.28
CA TRP A 142 5.84 19.44 -37.23
C TRP A 142 4.40 18.94 -37.30
N ARG A 143 4.15 18.04 -38.26
CA ARG A 143 2.86 17.39 -38.53
C ARG A 143 2.58 16.33 -37.47
N ALA A 144 1.44 16.48 -36.79
CA ALA A 144 0.80 15.40 -36.05
C ALA A 144 0.20 14.37 -37.03
N GLY A 145 0.69 13.14 -36.96
CA GLY A 145 0.09 11.99 -37.65
C GLY A 145 -1.18 11.56 -36.94
N ARG A 146 -2.33 11.84 -37.54
CA ARG A 146 -3.66 11.39 -37.08
C ARG A 146 -3.98 10.06 -37.77
N ILE A 147 -3.97 8.94 -37.06
CA ILE A 147 -4.47 7.66 -37.59
C ILE A 147 -6.00 7.66 -37.43
N ARG A 148 -6.71 7.71 -38.56
CA ARG A 148 -8.15 7.46 -38.66
C ARG A 148 -8.39 5.95 -38.77
N ALA A 149 -9.20 5.40 -37.88
CA ALA A 149 -9.81 4.08 -38.07
C ALA A 149 -10.84 4.15 -39.22
N GLY A 150 -10.56 3.44 -40.31
CA GLY A 150 -11.46 3.28 -41.45
C GLY A 150 -12.45 2.15 -41.21
N ARG A 151 -13.74 2.44 -41.42
CA ARG A 151 -14.80 1.43 -41.60
C ARG A 151 -14.58 0.72 -42.93
N ALA A 152 -14.55 -0.62 -42.93
CA ALA A 152 -14.84 -1.41 -44.12
C ALA A 152 -15.35 -2.82 -43.76
N GLY A 153 -16.55 -3.14 -44.27
CA GLY A 153 -16.78 -4.37 -45.06
C GLY A 153 -16.92 -5.71 -44.34
N ALA A 154 -18.15 -6.22 -44.32
CA ALA A 154 -18.49 -7.59 -43.97
C ALA A 154 -17.80 -8.64 -44.87
N GLY A 155 -17.40 -9.77 -44.28
CA GLY A 155 -16.97 -10.98 -44.98
C GLY A 155 -16.98 -12.18 -44.03
N ARG A 156 -17.96 -13.08 -44.21
CA ARG A 156 -18.09 -14.36 -43.50
C ARG A 156 -17.03 -15.35 -43.97
N ALA A 157 -16.33 -16.00 -43.04
CA ALA A 157 -15.87 -17.39 -43.16
C ALA A 157 -15.54 -17.92 -41.76
N GLY A 158 -16.14 -19.06 -41.37
CA GLY A 158 -16.09 -19.61 -40.02
C GLY A 158 -14.93 -20.57 -39.75
N VAL A 159 -14.54 -20.66 -38.47
CA VAL A 159 -13.80 -21.75 -37.82
C VAL A 159 -14.20 -21.73 -36.31
N PRO A 160 -14.14 -22.86 -35.57
CA PRO A 160 -15.17 -23.23 -34.59
C PRO A 160 -14.94 -22.61 -33.21
N GLY A 161 -16.05 -22.30 -32.54
CA GLY A 161 -16.09 -21.63 -31.25
C GLY A 161 -15.54 -22.45 -30.09
N VAL A 162 -14.74 -21.78 -29.26
CA VAL A 162 -14.56 -22.12 -27.84
C VAL A 162 -15.62 -21.31 -27.08
N LEU A 163 -16.59 -22.00 -26.49
CA LEU A 163 -17.56 -21.38 -25.58
C LEU A 163 -16.82 -20.88 -24.33
N TRP A 164 -16.61 -19.57 -24.24
CA TRP A 164 -16.34 -18.92 -22.97
C TRP A 164 -17.66 -18.76 -22.23
N GLY A 165 -17.79 -19.45 -21.10
CA GLY A 165 -18.89 -19.23 -20.16
C GLY A 165 -18.90 -17.79 -19.66
N SER A 166 -20.10 -17.24 -19.47
CA SER A 166 -20.35 -15.87 -18.98
C SER A 166 -19.58 -15.54 -17.69
N PRO A 167 -18.93 -14.36 -17.56
CA PRO A 167 -18.16 -13.97 -16.37
C PRO A 167 -18.97 -13.64 -15.10
N SER A 168 -20.30 -13.75 -15.11
CA SER A 168 -21.15 -13.01 -14.18
C SER A 168 -21.66 -13.74 -12.93
N SER A 169 -21.32 -15.01 -12.68
CA SER A 169 -21.88 -15.73 -11.50
C SER A 169 -20.87 -16.17 -10.43
N TRP A 170 -19.55 -16.05 -10.66
CA TRP A 170 -18.54 -16.57 -9.74
C TRP A 170 -17.76 -15.49 -8.96
N GLY A 171 -17.72 -14.25 -9.46
CA GLY A 171 -17.12 -13.12 -8.74
C GLY A 171 -17.77 -12.87 -7.38
N SER A 172 -19.10 -12.96 -7.30
CA SER A 172 -19.83 -12.78 -6.03
C SER A 172 -19.55 -13.88 -5.00
N LEU A 173 -19.28 -15.12 -5.41
CA LEU A 173 -19.06 -16.24 -4.47
C LEU A 173 -17.75 -16.10 -3.68
N ILE A 174 -16.71 -15.54 -4.28
CA ILE A 174 -15.42 -15.29 -3.60
C ILE A 174 -15.57 -14.13 -2.60
N VAL A 175 -16.31 -13.07 -2.97
CA VAL A 175 -16.55 -11.90 -2.11
C VAL A 175 -17.39 -12.25 -0.88
N PHE A 176 -18.46 -13.03 -1.04
CA PHE A 176 -19.28 -13.48 0.11
C PHE A 176 -18.53 -14.41 1.08
N SER A 177 -17.51 -15.13 0.62
CA SER A 177 -16.74 -16.05 1.45
C SER A 177 -15.54 -15.39 2.15
N ALA A 178 -14.90 -14.41 1.49
CA ALA A 178 -13.83 -13.60 2.08
C ALA A 178 -14.34 -12.72 3.25
N LEU A 179 -15.57 -12.21 3.17
CA LEU A 179 -16.27 -11.54 4.28
C LEU A 179 -16.35 -12.41 5.54
N GLY A 180 -16.43 -13.74 5.39
CA GLY A 180 -16.42 -14.69 6.51
C GLY A 180 -15.03 -14.97 7.09
N ALA A 181 -13.95 -14.63 6.39
CA ALA A 181 -12.61 -15.06 6.75
C ALA A 181 -11.90 -14.13 7.73
N VAL A 182 -12.12 -12.81 7.60
CA VAL A 182 -11.70 -11.83 8.62
C VAL A 182 -12.55 -12.00 9.89
N GLN A 183 -13.79 -12.50 9.76
CA GLN A 183 -14.68 -12.76 10.90
C GLN A 183 -14.52 -14.14 11.55
N GLY A 184 -14.01 -15.15 10.85
CA GLY A 184 -14.02 -16.54 11.31
C GLY A 184 -12.70 -17.10 11.85
N SER A 185 -11.55 -16.59 11.38
CA SER A 185 -10.22 -17.10 11.77
C SER A 185 -9.49 -16.11 12.67
N ARG A 186 -8.92 -16.58 13.79
CA ARG A 186 -8.10 -15.73 14.67
C ARG A 186 -6.93 -15.10 13.90
N PRO A 187 -6.67 -13.79 14.05
CA PRO A 187 -5.48 -13.15 13.50
C PRO A 187 -4.20 -13.94 13.82
N GLY A 188 -3.33 -14.11 12.83
CA GLY A 188 -2.10 -14.91 12.93
C GLY A 188 -2.21 -16.38 12.47
N LYS A 189 -3.35 -16.82 11.90
CA LYS A 189 -3.44 -18.17 11.31
C LYS A 189 -2.64 -18.19 10.00
N ASN A 190 -1.70 -19.11 9.89
CA ASN A 190 -0.93 -19.33 8.66
C ASN A 190 -1.79 -20.03 7.60
N VAL A 191 -1.49 -19.73 6.34
CA VAL A 191 -2.07 -20.44 5.18
C VAL A 191 -1.01 -21.38 4.62
N GLN A 192 -1.38 -22.65 4.41
CA GLN A 192 -0.47 -23.65 3.88
C GLN A 192 -0.57 -23.71 2.35
N LEU A 193 0.37 -23.02 1.70
CA LEU A 193 0.66 -23.22 0.28
C LEU A 193 1.83 -24.19 0.15
N THR A 194 1.82 -25.02 -0.89
CA THR A 194 2.97 -25.89 -1.18
C THR A 194 4.12 -25.06 -1.74
N GLU A 195 5.36 -25.55 -1.57
CA GLU A 195 6.54 -24.88 -2.13
C GLU A 195 6.43 -24.69 -3.66
N ASN A 196 5.87 -25.66 -4.37
CA ASN A 196 5.69 -25.59 -5.82
C ASN A 196 4.67 -24.52 -6.23
N GLU A 197 3.58 -24.35 -5.48
CA GLU A 197 2.62 -23.27 -5.71
C GLU A 197 3.29 -21.90 -5.55
N ILE A 198 4.02 -21.70 -4.45
CA ILE A 198 4.73 -20.43 -4.20
C ILE A 198 5.80 -20.18 -5.28
N ARG A 199 6.56 -21.21 -5.65
CA ARG A 199 7.54 -21.12 -6.74
C ARG A 199 6.86 -20.74 -8.05
N GLY A 200 5.71 -21.34 -8.36
CA GLY A 200 4.93 -21.01 -9.54
C GLY A 200 4.41 -19.57 -9.52
N LEU A 201 3.93 -19.07 -8.38
CA LEU A 201 3.56 -17.66 -8.21
C LEU A 201 4.75 -16.75 -8.57
N CYS A 202 5.91 -16.99 -7.97
CA CYS A 202 7.12 -16.20 -8.22
C CYS A 202 7.54 -16.22 -9.70
N LEU A 203 7.57 -17.41 -10.32
CA LEU A 203 7.99 -17.55 -11.72
C LEU A 203 7.01 -16.85 -12.66
N LYS A 204 5.71 -17.03 -12.45
CA LYS A 204 4.69 -16.46 -13.32
C LYS A 204 4.56 -14.94 -13.16
N SER A 205 4.61 -14.42 -11.93
CA SER A 205 4.62 -12.97 -11.70
C SER A 205 5.88 -12.32 -12.25
N ARG A 206 7.04 -12.98 -12.12
CA ARG A 206 8.32 -12.52 -12.71
C ARG A 206 8.22 -12.35 -14.23
N GLU A 207 7.62 -13.31 -14.93
CA GLU A 207 7.36 -13.18 -16.38
C GLU A 207 6.52 -11.93 -16.70
N ILE A 208 5.45 -11.71 -15.92
CA ILE A 208 4.57 -10.55 -16.11
C ILE A 208 5.33 -9.25 -15.86
N PHE A 209 6.08 -9.16 -14.76
CA PHE A 209 6.85 -7.96 -14.45
C PHE A 209 7.87 -7.62 -15.54
N LEU A 210 8.56 -8.62 -16.10
CA LEU A 210 9.49 -8.42 -17.21
C LEU A 210 8.80 -8.05 -18.52
N SER A 211 7.54 -8.46 -18.71
CA SER A 211 6.74 -8.10 -19.89
C SER A 211 6.18 -6.68 -19.83
N GLN A 212 5.98 -6.13 -18.63
CA GLN A 212 5.52 -4.77 -18.41
C GLN A 212 6.70 -3.80 -18.24
N PRO A 213 6.55 -2.50 -18.51
CA PRO A 213 7.60 -1.50 -18.31
C PRO A 213 8.12 -1.44 -16.86
N ILE A 214 9.37 -0.99 -16.67
CA ILE A 214 9.92 -0.76 -15.32
C ILE A 214 9.40 0.56 -14.70
N LEU A 215 9.10 1.54 -15.55
CA LEU A 215 8.34 2.73 -15.23
C LEU A 215 6.93 2.51 -15.80
N LEU A 216 5.98 2.22 -14.92
CA LEU A 216 4.60 1.96 -15.33
C LEU A 216 3.91 3.27 -15.72
N GLU A 217 3.07 3.23 -16.74
CA GLU A 217 2.17 4.31 -17.12
C GLU A 217 0.75 3.79 -16.86
N LEU A 218 0.04 4.39 -15.91
CA LEU A 218 -1.23 3.91 -15.38
C LEU A 218 -2.32 4.97 -15.54
N GLU A 219 -3.57 4.53 -15.57
CA GLU A 219 -4.76 5.40 -15.66
C GLU A 219 -5.62 5.22 -14.40
N ALA A 220 -6.25 6.30 -13.95
CA ALA A 220 -7.29 6.27 -12.93
C ALA A 220 -8.60 5.66 -13.50
N PRO A 221 -9.51 5.13 -12.66
CA PRO A 221 -9.47 5.13 -11.20
C PRO A 221 -8.53 4.06 -10.64
N LEU A 222 -7.81 4.39 -9.56
CA LEU A 222 -6.95 3.45 -8.85
C LEU A 222 -6.82 3.78 -7.36
N LYS A 223 -6.50 2.75 -6.57
CA LYS A 223 -6.17 2.86 -5.15
C LYS A 223 -4.68 2.62 -4.94
N ILE A 224 -4.01 3.59 -4.32
CA ILE A 224 -2.56 3.55 -4.05
C ILE A 224 -2.34 3.23 -2.58
N CYS A 225 -1.50 2.23 -2.30
CA CYS A 225 -1.19 1.75 -0.96
C CYS A 225 0.33 1.82 -0.70
N GLY A 226 0.73 2.35 0.45
CA GLY A 226 2.10 2.25 0.96
C GLY A 226 2.42 0.90 1.60
N ASP A 227 3.40 0.88 2.51
CA ASP A 227 4.00 -0.29 3.14
C ASP A 227 3.00 -1.22 3.83
N ILE A 228 3.25 -2.53 3.75
CA ILE A 228 2.42 -3.59 4.37
C ILE A 228 3.22 -4.42 5.39
N HIS A 229 4.50 -4.67 5.13
CA HIS A 229 5.44 -5.35 6.03
C HIS A 229 4.88 -6.60 6.71
N GLY A 230 4.34 -7.54 5.92
CA GLY A 230 3.85 -8.81 6.44
C GLY A 230 2.69 -8.72 7.43
N GLN A 231 2.00 -7.57 7.55
CA GLN A 231 0.75 -7.41 8.31
C GLN A 231 -0.45 -7.94 7.51
N TYR A 232 -0.43 -9.25 7.26
CA TYR A 232 -1.37 -9.91 6.34
C TYR A 232 -2.85 -9.65 6.63
N TYR A 233 -3.26 -9.66 7.90
CA TYR A 233 -4.65 -9.41 8.27
C TYR A 233 -5.07 -7.95 8.05
N ASP A 234 -4.15 -7.00 8.17
CA ASP A 234 -4.44 -5.60 7.84
C ASP A 234 -4.52 -5.40 6.33
N LEU A 235 -3.74 -6.14 5.52
CA LEU A 235 -3.92 -6.19 4.07
C LEU A 235 -5.32 -6.71 3.69
N LEU A 236 -5.83 -7.75 4.37
CA LEU A 236 -7.19 -8.23 4.14
C LEU A 236 -8.25 -7.18 4.50
N ARG A 237 -8.07 -6.47 5.63
CA ARG A 237 -8.94 -5.36 6.02
C ARG A 237 -8.86 -4.19 5.03
N LEU A 238 -7.69 -3.95 4.44
CA LEU A 238 -7.48 -2.96 3.39
C LEU A 238 -8.34 -3.31 2.18
N PHE A 239 -8.29 -4.55 1.69
CA PHE A 239 -9.16 -5.00 0.59
C PHE A 239 -10.64 -5.03 0.94
N GLU A 240 -11.01 -5.35 2.18
CA GLU A 240 -12.41 -5.27 2.63
C GLU A 240 -12.94 -3.83 2.57
N TYR A 241 -12.11 -2.85 2.91
CA TYR A 241 -12.49 -1.43 2.92
C TYR A 241 -12.40 -0.79 1.52
N GLY A 242 -11.40 -1.18 0.73
CA GLY A 242 -11.13 -0.66 -0.60
C GLY A 242 -11.80 -1.43 -1.74
N GLY A 243 -12.44 -2.57 -1.48
CA GLY A 243 -12.96 -3.48 -2.50
C GLY A 243 -11.90 -4.47 -2.97
N PHE A 244 -12.26 -5.76 -3.06
CA PHE A 244 -11.31 -6.80 -3.47
C PHE A 244 -11.04 -6.72 -4.98
N PRO A 245 -9.82 -7.01 -5.47
CA PRO A 245 -9.58 -7.10 -6.90
C PRO A 245 -10.52 -8.13 -7.58
N PRO A 246 -11.16 -7.78 -8.73
CA PRO A 246 -10.92 -6.62 -9.58
C PRO A 246 -11.93 -5.48 -9.39
N GLU A 247 -12.66 -5.41 -8.26
CA GLU A 247 -13.63 -4.33 -7.99
C GLU A 247 -12.97 -2.96 -7.92
N SER A 248 -11.69 -2.90 -7.57
CA SER A 248 -10.85 -1.71 -7.65
C SER A 248 -9.49 -2.05 -8.23
N ASN A 249 -8.92 -1.09 -8.98
CA ASN A 249 -7.55 -1.16 -9.45
C ASN A 249 -6.61 -0.78 -8.31
N TYR A 250 -5.46 -1.44 -8.20
CA TYR A 250 -4.50 -1.19 -7.12
C TYR A 250 -3.09 -0.94 -7.63
N LEU A 251 -2.41 0.01 -7.01
CA LEU A 251 -0.97 0.21 -7.07
C LEU A 251 -0.41 0.14 -5.65
N PHE A 252 0.48 -0.81 -5.38
CA PHE A 252 1.24 -0.82 -4.13
C PHE A 252 2.64 -0.27 -4.34
N LEU A 253 3.13 0.50 -3.37
CA LEU A 253 4.38 1.26 -3.48
C LEU A 253 5.63 0.47 -3.05
N GLY A 254 5.48 -0.67 -2.39
CA GLY A 254 6.62 -1.50 -1.95
C GLY A 254 6.46 -1.98 -0.52
N ASP A 255 7.54 -2.59 0.00
CA ASP A 255 7.69 -3.04 1.38
C ASP A 255 6.56 -3.99 1.82
N TYR A 256 6.49 -5.11 1.11
CA TYR A 256 5.52 -6.18 1.34
C TYR A 256 5.92 -7.12 2.47
N VAL A 257 7.23 -7.32 2.62
CA VAL A 257 7.85 -8.31 3.50
C VAL A 257 8.61 -7.67 4.66
N ASP A 258 9.16 -8.51 5.53
CA ASP A 258 9.89 -8.17 6.76
C ASP A 258 9.03 -7.55 7.86
N ARG A 259 9.60 -7.50 9.08
CA ARG A 259 9.09 -6.85 10.29
C ARG A 259 7.80 -7.47 10.87
N GLY A 260 6.78 -7.68 10.05
CA GLY A 260 5.56 -8.39 10.42
C GLY A 260 5.70 -9.90 10.47
N LYS A 261 4.59 -10.56 10.79
CA LYS A 261 4.57 -11.99 11.16
C LYS A 261 4.26 -12.94 10.01
N GLN A 262 3.67 -12.43 8.92
CA GLN A 262 3.11 -13.22 7.83
C GLN A 262 3.46 -12.60 6.48
N SER A 263 4.76 -12.42 6.23
CA SER A 263 5.27 -11.89 4.97
C SER A 263 4.95 -12.82 3.80
N LEU A 264 5.02 -14.14 4.03
CA LEU A 264 4.73 -15.14 2.99
C LEU A 264 3.30 -15.06 2.48
N GLU A 265 2.30 -15.02 3.36
CA GLU A 265 0.90 -14.87 2.96
C GLU A 265 0.65 -13.54 2.23
N THR A 266 1.24 -12.46 2.76
CA THR A 266 1.15 -11.12 2.18
C THR A 266 1.63 -11.12 0.74
N ILE A 267 2.89 -11.51 0.49
CA ILE A 267 3.45 -11.48 -0.85
C ILE A 267 2.78 -12.51 -1.77
N CYS A 268 2.41 -13.70 -1.26
CA CYS A 268 1.73 -14.71 -2.09
C CYS A 268 0.37 -14.20 -2.59
N LEU A 269 -0.41 -13.50 -1.76
CA LEU A 269 -1.69 -12.92 -2.18
C LEU A 269 -1.49 -11.83 -3.23
N LEU A 270 -0.54 -10.92 -3.01
CA LEU A 270 -0.22 -9.84 -3.95
C LEU A 270 0.24 -10.40 -5.30
N LEU A 271 1.13 -11.40 -5.31
CA LEU A 271 1.58 -12.05 -6.55
C LEU A 271 0.44 -12.81 -7.25
N ALA A 272 -0.43 -13.50 -6.49
CA ALA A 272 -1.59 -14.18 -7.06
C ALA A 272 -2.55 -13.20 -7.75
N TYR A 273 -2.81 -12.04 -7.12
CA TYR A 273 -3.60 -10.98 -7.76
C TYR A 273 -2.88 -10.36 -8.96
N LYS A 274 -1.56 -10.17 -8.91
CA LYS A 274 -0.81 -9.71 -10.08
C LYS A 274 -0.94 -10.66 -11.27
N ILE A 275 -0.92 -11.96 -11.03
CA ILE A 275 -1.08 -12.96 -12.10
C ILE A 275 -2.52 -12.99 -12.61
N LYS A 276 -3.50 -12.88 -11.71
CA LYS A 276 -4.92 -12.96 -12.07
C LYS A 276 -5.43 -11.71 -12.78
N TYR A 277 -4.92 -10.54 -12.41
CA TYR A 277 -5.35 -9.23 -12.90
C TYR A 277 -4.13 -8.36 -13.31
N PRO A 278 -3.36 -8.78 -14.33
CA PRO A 278 -2.08 -8.15 -14.65
C PRO A 278 -2.18 -6.69 -15.06
N GLU A 279 -3.33 -6.27 -15.60
CA GLU A 279 -3.59 -4.90 -16.07
C GLU A 279 -4.43 -4.05 -15.10
N ASN A 280 -4.77 -4.59 -13.92
CA ASN A 280 -5.57 -3.89 -12.90
C ASN A 280 -4.90 -3.90 -11.50
N PHE A 281 -3.81 -4.64 -11.35
CA PHE A 281 -3.11 -4.82 -10.09
C PHE A 281 -1.60 -4.67 -10.29
N PHE A 282 -1.01 -3.69 -9.61
CA PHE A 282 0.36 -3.25 -9.82
C PHE A 282 1.13 -3.20 -8.51
N LEU A 283 2.40 -3.61 -8.57
CA LEU A 283 3.29 -3.74 -7.43
C LEU A 283 4.61 -3.08 -7.80
N LEU A 284 4.98 -2.00 -7.12
CA LEU A 284 6.31 -1.40 -7.22
C LEU A 284 7.30 -2.12 -6.31
N ARG A 285 8.58 -1.76 -6.42
CA ARG A 285 9.64 -2.30 -5.58
C ARG A 285 9.90 -1.35 -4.41
N GLY A 286 9.79 -1.86 -3.19
CA GLY A 286 10.31 -1.19 -1.99
C GLY A 286 11.75 -1.59 -1.69
N ASN A 287 12.34 -0.94 -0.69
CA ASN A 287 13.71 -1.24 -0.27
C ASN A 287 13.82 -2.60 0.44
N HIS A 288 12.72 -3.16 0.96
CA HIS A 288 12.67 -4.51 1.53
C HIS A 288 12.57 -5.62 0.49
N GLU A 289 12.25 -5.31 -0.77
CA GLU A 289 12.29 -6.25 -1.89
C GLU A 289 13.72 -6.39 -2.48
N CYS A 290 14.74 -6.44 -1.62
CA CYS A 290 16.12 -6.77 -1.98
C CYS A 290 16.77 -7.73 -0.97
N ALA A 291 17.72 -8.53 -1.44
CA ALA A 291 18.27 -9.63 -0.65
C ALA A 291 19.03 -9.15 0.59
N SER A 292 19.76 -8.04 0.50
CA SER A 292 20.56 -7.51 1.61
C SER A 292 19.71 -7.11 2.82
N ILE A 293 18.54 -6.52 2.58
CA ILE A 293 17.62 -6.04 3.61
C ILE A 293 16.79 -7.19 4.16
N ASN A 294 16.09 -7.94 3.30
CA ASN A 294 15.19 -8.99 3.76
C ASN A 294 15.89 -10.27 4.24
N ARG A 295 17.22 -10.30 4.14
CA ARG A 295 18.06 -11.28 4.82
C ARG A 295 18.07 -11.11 6.33
N ILE A 296 17.94 -9.88 6.84
CA ILE A 296 18.15 -9.54 8.25
C ILE A 296 16.88 -9.06 8.97
N TYR A 297 15.87 -8.57 8.24
CA TYR A 297 14.65 -7.99 8.83
C TYR A 297 13.44 -8.93 8.90
N GLY A 298 13.62 -10.21 8.55
CA GLY A 298 12.69 -11.29 8.93
C GLY A 298 12.29 -12.25 7.82
N PHE A 299 12.22 -11.82 6.56
CA PHE A 299 11.67 -12.63 5.48
C PHE A 299 12.50 -13.88 5.17
N TYR A 300 13.82 -13.75 5.18
CA TYR A 300 14.72 -14.91 5.03
C TYR A 300 14.48 -15.95 6.12
N ASP A 301 14.38 -15.52 7.38
CA ASP A 301 14.15 -16.42 8.50
C ASP A 301 12.75 -17.03 8.45
N GLU A 302 11.74 -16.29 7.99
CA GLU A 302 10.39 -16.80 7.74
C GLU A 302 10.38 -17.89 6.67
N CYS A 303 11.03 -17.65 5.52
CA CYS A 303 11.19 -18.62 4.44
C CYS A 303 11.94 -19.87 4.91
N LYS A 304 13.08 -19.69 5.59
CA LYS A 304 13.91 -20.79 6.11
C LYS A 304 13.15 -21.65 7.12
N ARG A 305 12.35 -21.03 7.99
CA ARG A 305 11.59 -21.72 9.03
C ARG A 305 10.39 -22.49 8.49
N ARG A 306 9.67 -21.93 7.51
CA ARG A 306 8.42 -22.53 6.99
C ARG A 306 8.63 -23.41 5.74
N TYR A 307 9.68 -23.14 4.99
CA TYR A 307 10.01 -23.82 3.74
C TYR A 307 11.52 -24.10 3.70
N ASN A 308 12.27 -23.37 2.88
CA ASN A 308 13.70 -23.52 2.75
C ASN A 308 14.35 -22.25 2.16
N ILE A 309 15.68 -22.21 2.18
CA ILE A 309 16.48 -21.07 1.66
C ILE A 309 16.36 -20.92 0.14
N LYS A 310 16.12 -22.02 -0.59
CA LYS A 310 15.95 -21.98 -2.06
C LYS A 310 14.69 -21.22 -2.45
N LEU A 311 13.62 -21.32 -1.65
CA LEU A 311 12.40 -20.54 -1.86
C LEU A 311 12.67 -19.04 -1.66
N TRP A 312 13.42 -18.64 -0.64
CA TRP A 312 13.83 -17.24 -0.46
C TRP A 312 14.60 -16.70 -1.67
N LYS A 313 15.55 -17.48 -2.22
CA LYS A 313 16.25 -17.10 -3.46
C LYS A 313 15.30 -16.94 -4.66
N THR A 314 14.27 -17.80 -4.73
CA THR A 314 13.24 -17.68 -5.78
C THR A 314 12.45 -16.37 -5.64
N PHE A 315 12.12 -15.96 -4.40
CA PHE A 315 11.53 -14.64 -4.15
C PHE A 315 12.47 -13.51 -4.55
N THR A 316 13.77 -13.61 -4.22
CA THR A 316 14.78 -12.62 -4.65
C THR A 316 14.80 -12.47 -6.18
N ASP A 317 14.79 -13.57 -6.92
CA ASP A 317 14.75 -13.55 -8.40
C ASP A 317 13.48 -12.88 -8.94
N CYS A 318 12.35 -13.02 -8.23
CA CYS A 318 11.10 -12.32 -8.55
C CYS A 318 11.18 -10.82 -8.22
N PHE A 319 11.67 -10.47 -7.03
CA PHE A 319 11.79 -9.08 -6.56
C PHE A 319 12.73 -8.26 -7.42
N ASN A 320 13.82 -8.85 -7.91
CA ASN A 320 14.75 -8.23 -8.85
C ASN A 320 14.10 -7.83 -10.19
N CYS A 321 12.87 -8.29 -10.47
CA CYS A 321 12.12 -7.96 -11.66
C CYS A 321 10.97 -6.97 -11.42
N LEU A 322 10.71 -6.52 -10.19
CA LEU A 322 9.64 -5.54 -9.93
C LEU A 322 9.90 -4.20 -10.65
N PRO A 323 8.85 -3.52 -11.12
CA PRO A 323 8.94 -2.14 -11.59
C PRO A 323 9.29 -1.21 -10.42
N ILE A 324 9.90 -0.07 -10.73
CA ILE A 324 10.51 0.82 -9.73
C ILE A 324 9.67 2.07 -9.47
N ALA A 325 8.94 2.54 -10.49
CA ALA A 325 8.09 3.70 -10.40
C ALA A 325 6.85 3.55 -11.28
N ALA A 326 5.85 4.39 -11.05
CA ALA A 326 4.69 4.55 -11.91
C ALA A 326 4.38 6.03 -12.12
N ILE A 327 3.74 6.36 -13.24
CA ILE A 327 3.10 7.66 -13.45
C ILE A 327 1.62 7.39 -13.69
N VAL A 328 0.75 8.05 -12.93
CA VAL A 328 -0.71 7.97 -13.10
C VAL A 328 -1.19 9.19 -13.87
N ASP A 329 -1.89 8.96 -14.98
CA ASP A 329 -2.49 9.97 -15.87
C ASP A 329 -1.54 11.14 -16.18
N GLU A 330 -0.26 10.84 -16.38
CA GLU A 330 0.80 11.81 -16.66
C GLU A 330 0.99 12.89 -15.58
N LYS A 331 0.35 12.76 -14.40
CA LYS A 331 0.31 13.81 -13.35
C LYS A 331 0.82 13.37 -11.97
N ILE A 332 0.71 12.09 -11.61
CA ILE A 332 1.16 11.62 -10.28
C ILE A 332 2.35 10.68 -10.43
N PHE A 333 3.53 11.10 -10.01
CA PHE A 333 4.72 10.25 -9.96
C PHE A 333 4.74 9.42 -8.67
N CYS A 334 4.81 8.10 -8.82
CA CYS A 334 4.77 7.14 -7.73
C CYS A 334 6.08 6.36 -7.62
N CYS A 335 6.66 6.28 -6.43
CA CYS A 335 7.81 5.44 -6.11
C CYS A 335 7.79 5.07 -4.62
N HIS A 336 8.66 4.17 -4.17
CA HIS A 336 8.71 3.81 -2.74
C HIS A 336 9.37 4.89 -1.89
N GLY A 337 10.63 5.17 -2.22
CA GLY A 337 11.49 6.14 -1.57
C GLY A 337 11.14 7.55 -2.00
N GLY A 338 11.87 8.11 -2.94
CA GLY A 338 11.64 9.49 -3.33
C GLY A 338 12.46 9.90 -4.54
N LEU A 339 12.88 11.16 -4.56
CA LEU A 339 13.63 11.72 -5.67
C LEU A 339 15.12 11.36 -5.59
N SER A 340 15.80 11.44 -6.73
CA SER A 340 17.26 11.29 -6.82
C SER A 340 17.89 12.55 -7.42
N PRO A 341 19.08 12.99 -6.95
CA PRO A 341 19.85 14.03 -7.64
C PRO A 341 20.24 13.60 -9.06
N ASP A 342 20.32 12.28 -9.30
CA ASP A 342 20.64 11.71 -10.61
C ASP A 342 19.43 11.66 -11.54
N LEU A 343 18.21 11.85 -11.04
CA LEU A 343 16.98 11.78 -11.86
C LEU A 343 16.76 13.09 -12.61
N GLN A 344 17.21 13.12 -13.87
CA GLN A 344 17.06 14.26 -14.77
C GLN A 344 16.03 14.01 -15.87
N SER A 345 15.79 12.76 -16.23
CA SER A 345 14.80 12.34 -17.23
C SER A 345 14.20 10.99 -16.84
N MET A 346 12.89 10.83 -17.04
CA MET A 346 12.19 9.55 -16.85
C MET A 346 12.78 8.41 -17.68
N GLU A 347 13.44 8.74 -18.78
CA GLU A 347 14.17 7.79 -19.61
C GLU A 347 15.31 7.09 -18.86
N GLN A 348 15.89 7.72 -17.84
CA GLN A 348 16.90 7.07 -16.99
C GLN A 348 16.29 5.91 -16.20
N ILE A 349 15.05 6.04 -15.73
CA ILE A 349 14.32 4.94 -15.07
C ILE A 349 14.01 3.84 -16.10
N ARG A 350 13.51 4.20 -17.28
CA ARG A 350 13.15 3.24 -18.35
C ARG A 350 14.32 2.38 -18.81
N ARG A 351 15.56 2.88 -18.73
CA ARG A 351 16.79 2.17 -19.14
C ARG A 351 17.38 1.24 -18.09
N ILE A 352 16.86 1.24 -16.86
CA ILE A 352 17.29 0.29 -15.84
C ILE A 352 16.88 -1.12 -16.29
N MET A 353 17.87 -1.98 -16.49
CA MET A 353 17.65 -3.36 -16.95
C MET A 353 17.23 -4.26 -15.78
N ARG A 354 16.27 -5.15 -16.01
CA ARG A 354 15.83 -6.17 -15.05
C ARG A 354 16.17 -7.57 -15.57
N PRO A 355 16.50 -8.55 -14.72
CA PRO A 355 16.60 -8.46 -13.25
C PRO A 355 17.81 -7.65 -12.78
N THR A 356 17.66 -6.87 -11.71
CA THR A 356 18.77 -6.16 -11.06
C THR A 356 18.62 -6.19 -9.54
N ASP A 357 19.73 -6.23 -8.83
CA ASP A 357 19.74 -5.95 -7.38
C ASP A 357 19.68 -4.43 -7.13
N VAL A 358 19.42 -4.03 -5.89
CA VAL A 358 19.44 -2.62 -5.47
C VAL A 358 20.87 -2.23 -5.09
N PRO A 359 21.51 -1.27 -5.78
CA PRO A 359 22.83 -0.80 -5.41
C PRO A 359 22.82 -0.05 -4.07
N ASP A 360 23.98 0.15 -3.48
CA ASP A 360 24.17 0.92 -2.24
C ASP A 360 24.03 2.45 -2.45
N GLN A 361 24.20 2.93 -3.70
CA GLN A 361 24.07 4.35 -4.06
C GLN A 361 23.54 4.54 -5.50
N GLY A 362 23.16 5.78 -5.83
CA GLY A 362 22.73 6.22 -7.15
C GLY A 362 21.23 6.05 -7.41
N LEU A 363 20.79 6.39 -8.62
CA LEU A 363 19.38 6.51 -9.00
C LEU A 363 18.43 5.42 -8.46
N LEU A 364 18.76 4.13 -8.63
CA LEU A 364 17.89 3.04 -8.16
C LEU A 364 17.84 2.94 -6.64
N CYS A 365 18.96 3.22 -5.96
CA CYS A 365 18.99 3.29 -4.50
C CYS A 365 18.08 4.44 -4.03
N ASP A 366 18.24 5.62 -4.62
CA ASP A 366 17.52 6.82 -4.19
C ASP A 366 15.99 6.74 -4.39
N LEU A 367 15.54 6.14 -5.50
CA LEU A 367 14.12 5.89 -5.76
C LEU A 367 13.47 4.98 -4.71
N LEU A 368 14.26 4.20 -3.98
CA LEU A 368 13.80 3.26 -2.95
C LEU A 368 14.10 3.74 -1.51
N TRP A 369 15.01 4.70 -1.31
CA TRP A 369 15.54 5.03 0.02
C TRP A 369 15.50 6.51 0.41
N SER A 370 15.37 7.44 -0.54
CA SER A 370 15.40 8.86 -0.21
C SER A 370 14.12 9.30 0.53
N ASP A 371 14.25 10.34 1.35
CA ASP A 371 13.16 10.88 2.17
C ASP A 371 12.98 12.40 2.01
N PRO A 372 11.74 12.92 2.04
CA PRO A 372 11.53 14.36 2.14
C PRO A 372 11.92 14.89 3.53
N ASP A 373 12.54 16.06 3.59
CA ASP A 373 12.85 16.77 4.84
C ASP A 373 12.53 18.26 4.70
N LYS A 374 11.78 18.80 5.67
CA LYS A 374 11.34 20.20 5.70
C LYS A 374 12.45 21.18 6.06
N ASP A 375 13.46 20.71 6.77
CA ASP A 375 14.57 21.53 7.29
C ASP A 375 15.76 21.55 6.31
N VAL A 376 15.70 20.75 5.24
CA VAL A 376 16.71 20.66 4.19
C VAL A 376 16.41 21.60 3.03
N GLN A 377 17.43 22.36 2.60
CA GLN A 377 17.42 23.11 1.34
C GLN A 377 18.21 22.34 0.28
N GLY A 378 17.56 21.96 -0.82
CA GLY A 378 18.18 21.11 -1.83
C GLY A 378 18.27 19.65 -1.38
N TRP A 379 19.49 19.10 -1.32
CA TRP A 379 19.77 17.72 -0.92
C TRP A 379 20.57 17.70 0.39
N GLY A 380 20.23 16.77 1.28
CA GLY A 380 20.86 16.59 2.58
C GLY A 380 21.28 15.14 2.83
N GLU A 381 22.01 14.94 3.93
CA GLU A 381 22.32 13.60 4.42
C GLU A 381 21.04 12.92 4.94
N ASN A 382 20.97 11.59 4.83
CA ASN A 382 19.87 10.80 5.35
C ASN A 382 20.32 10.02 6.60
N ASP A 383 19.61 10.17 7.70
CA ASP A 383 19.88 9.52 8.99
C ASP A 383 19.86 7.97 8.91
N ARG A 384 19.27 7.41 7.84
CA ARG A 384 19.32 5.97 7.54
C ARG A 384 20.73 5.49 7.15
N GLY A 385 21.65 6.40 6.86
CA GLY A 385 23.01 6.09 6.38
C GLY A 385 23.05 5.59 4.94
N VAL A 386 21.98 5.82 4.16
CA VAL A 386 21.83 5.43 2.76
C VAL A 386 20.99 6.48 2.03
N SER A 387 21.34 6.76 0.77
CA SER A 387 20.69 7.79 -0.06
C SER A 387 20.71 9.19 0.60
N PHE A 388 19.74 10.03 0.25
CA PHE A 388 19.67 11.46 0.58
C PHE A 388 18.32 11.84 1.17
N THR A 389 18.29 12.99 1.83
CA THR A 389 17.07 13.76 2.09
C THR A 389 16.90 14.85 1.03
N PHE A 390 15.66 15.26 0.75
CA PHE A 390 15.38 16.33 -0.21
C PHE A 390 14.31 17.32 0.27
N GLY A 391 14.58 18.60 0.01
CA GLY A 391 13.73 19.72 0.42
C GLY A 391 12.52 19.97 -0.48
N ALA A 392 11.59 20.81 0.00
CA ALA A 392 10.39 21.20 -0.74
C ALA A 392 10.69 21.90 -2.10
N GLU A 393 11.83 22.60 -2.20
CA GLU A 393 12.25 23.21 -3.47
C GLU A 393 12.60 22.16 -4.54
N VAL A 394 13.19 21.03 -4.15
CA VAL A 394 13.52 19.92 -5.06
C VAL A 394 12.23 19.32 -5.62
N VAL A 395 11.23 19.11 -4.77
CA VAL A 395 9.89 18.65 -5.17
C VAL A 395 9.28 19.60 -6.20
N ALA A 396 9.22 20.90 -5.88
CA ALA A 396 8.61 21.89 -6.77
C ALA A 396 9.32 21.96 -8.13
N LYS A 397 10.67 21.93 -8.15
CA LYS A 397 11.46 21.94 -9.39
C LYS A 397 11.24 20.68 -10.22
N PHE A 398 11.19 19.51 -9.57
CA PHE A 398 10.96 18.24 -10.24
C PHE A 398 9.59 18.21 -10.92
N LEU A 399 8.54 18.54 -10.17
CA LEU A 399 7.17 18.57 -10.68
C LEU A 399 7.03 19.54 -11.87
N HIS A 400 7.53 20.77 -11.72
CA HIS A 400 7.50 21.76 -12.80
C HIS A 400 8.29 21.31 -14.04
N LYS A 401 9.46 20.68 -13.87
CA LYS A 401 10.29 20.20 -14.97
C LYS A 401 9.62 19.10 -15.79
N HIS A 402 8.82 18.25 -15.12
CA HIS A 402 8.20 17.08 -15.72
C HIS A 402 6.69 17.23 -15.97
N ASP A 403 6.14 18.42 -15.75
CA ASP A 403 4.69 18.73 -15.87
C ASP A 403 3.79 17.80 -15.04
N LEU A 404 4.24 17.51 -13.81
CA LEU A 404 3.54 16.68 -12.84
C LEU A 404 2.89 17.55 -11.75
N ASP A 405 1.87 17.03 -11.09
CA ASP A 405 1.14 17.73 -10.04
C ASP A 405 1.48 17.20 -8.64
N LEU A 406 1.79 15.89 -8.53
CA LEU A 406 1.97 15.22 -7.24
C LEU A 406 3.06 14.15 -7.28
N ILE A 407 3.82 14.03 -6.19
CA ILE A 407 4.62 12.85 -5.86
C ILE A 407 3.87 12.02 -4.82
N CYS A 408 3.62 10.75 -5.08
CA CYS A 408 3.06 9.80 -4.13
C CYS A 408 4.13 8.77 -3.74
N ARG A 409 4.47 8.68 -2.46
CA ARG A 409 5.53 7.80 -1.96
C ARG A 409 5.18 7.08 -0.66
N ALA A 410 6.03 6.19 -0.15
CA ALA A 410 5.76 5.39 1.05
C ALA A 410 6.87 5.44 2.12
N HIS A 411 7.43 4.32 2.60
CA HIS A 411 8.71 4.17 3.32
C HIS A 411 8.90 4.86 4.71
N GLN A 412 8.07 5.84 5.06
CA GLN A 412 8.07 6.51 6.37
C GLN A 412 6.73 6.28 7.07
N VAL A 413 6.79 5.84 8.33
CA VAL A 413 5.62 5.75 9.20
C VAL A 413 5.11 7.16 9.48
N VAL A 414 3.83 7.39 9.19
CA VAL A 414 3.13 8.67 9.42
C VAL A 414 1.87 8.43 10.25
N GLU A 415 1.54 9.36 11.15
CA GLU A 415 0.55 9.15 12.21
C GLU A 415 -0.83 8.75 11.68
N ASP A 416 -1.35 9.46 10.67
CA ASP A 416 -2.68 9.21 10.10
C ASP A 416 -2.66 8.20 8.93
N GLY A 417 -1.52 7.55 8.69
CA GLY A 417 -1.30 6.67 7.53
C GLY A 417 -1.08 7.43 6.22
N TYR A 418 -1.29 8.75 6.19
CA TYR A 418 -0.85 9.63 5.12
C TYR A 418 -0.34 10.97 5.68
N GLU A 419 0.60 11.61 4.99
CA GLU A 419 1.09 12.94 5.36
C GLU A 419 1.48 13.74 4.11
N PHE A 420 1.06 15.00 4.05
CA PHE A 420 1.43 15.90 2.96
C PHE A 420 2.71 16.67 3.26
N PHE A 421 3.51 16.87 2.22
CA PHE A 421 4.73 17.66 2.22
C PHE A 421 4.69 18.71 1.09
N ALA A 422 5.55 19.74 1.18
CA ALA A 422 5.73 20.76 0.15
C ALA A 422 4.42 21.36 -0.39
N LYS A 423 3.55 21.88 0.50
CA LYS A 423 2.24 22.45 0.11
C LYS A 423 1.36 21.46 -0.69
N ARG A 424 1.35 20.19 -0.27
CA ARG A 424 0.61 19.08 -0.89
C ARG A 424 1.13 18.63 -2.25
N GLN A 425 2.34 19.04 -2.63
CA GLN A 425 3.01 18.57 -3.85
C GLN A 425 3.63 17.18 -3.68
N LEU A 426 3.76 16.68 -2.45
CA LEU A 426 4.15 15.31 -2.15
C LEU A 426 3.23 14.75 -1.06
N VAL A 427 2.88 13.46 -1.17
CA VAL A 427 2.18 12.70 -0.14
C VAL A 427 2.94 11.42 0.19
N THR A 428 3.16 11.19 1.47
CA THR A 428 3.65 9.92 2.02
C THR A 428 2.44 9.07 2.42
N LEU A 429 2.40 7.81 2.00
CA LEU A 429 1.39 6.81 2.36
C LEU A 429 2.04 5.67 3.15
N PHE A 430 1.39 5.23 4.21
CA PHE A 430 1.81 4.08 4.99
C PHE A 430 0.57 3.24 5.32
N SER A 431 0.55 1.96 4.93
CA SER A 431 -0.68 1.14 4.98
C SER A 431 -0.72 0.13 6.11
N ALA A 432 0.34 0.05 6.93
CA ALA A 432 0.45 -0.88 8.06
C ALA A 432 0.09 -0.19 9.39
N PRO A 433 -1.17 -0.30 9.89
CA PRO A 433 -1.57 0.33 11.14
C PRO A 433 -0.88 -0.31 12.36
N ASN A 434 -0.62 0.49 13.39
CA ASN A 434 0.10 0.11 14.61
C ASN A 434 1.37 -0.69 14.25
N TYR A 435 2.21 -0.07 13.42
CA TYR A 435 3.36 -0.69 12.80
C TYR A 435 4.27 -1.35 13.83
N CYS A 436 4.63 -2.61 13.57
CA CYS A 436 5.42 -3.46 14.48
C CYS A 436 4.83 -3.64 15.90
N GLY A 437 3.64 -3.10 16.19
CA GLY A 437 3.11 -3.01 17.55
C GLY A 437 3.78 -1.98 18.44
N GLU A 438 4.62 -1.11 17.86
CA GLU A 438 5.43 -0.10 18.56
C GLU A 438 4.92 1.32 18.31
N PHE A 439 4.36 1.56 17.13
CA PHE A 439 3.78 2.84 16.74
C PHE A 439 2.26 2.82 16.95
N ASP A 440 1.66 4.00 17.15
CA ASP A 440 0.20 4.18 17.24
C ASP A 440 -0.40 4.77 15.95
N ASN A 441 0.29 4.54 14.81
CA ASN A 441 -0.12 5.07 13.52
C ASN A 441 -1.35 4.34 12.95
N ALA A 442 -2.16 5.04 12.17
CA ALA A 442 -3.11 4.42 11.26
C ALA A 442 -2.42 3.93 9.97
N GLY A 443 -3.13 3.11 9.20
CA GLY A 443 -2.80 2.83 7.82
C GLY A 443 -3.69 3.67 6.90
N ALA A 444 -3.25 4.04 5.71
CA ALA A 444 -4.12 4.69 4.72
C ALA A 444 -3.90 4.17 3.31
N MET A 445 -4.93 4.30 2.47
CA MET A 445 -4.83 4.20 1.02
C MET A 445 -5.38 5.47 0.38
N MET A 446 -4.76 5.90 -0.72
CA MET A 446 -5.23 7.03 -1.52
C MET A 446 -6.06 6.50 -2.69
N SER A 447 -7.32 6.92 -2.78
CA SER A 447 -8.17 6.66 -3.96
C SER A 447 -8.05 7.85 -4.90
N VAL A 448 -7.66 7.58 -6.14
CA VAL A 448 -7.60 8.53 -7.24
C VAL A 448 -8.72 8.18 -8.20
N ASP A 449 -9.64 9.10 -8.42
CA ASP A 449 -10.74 8.92 -9.37
C ASP A 449 -10.37 9.37 -10.80
N GLU A 450 -11.28 9.17 -11.75
CA GLU A 450 -11.09 9.53 -13.17
C GLU A 450 -10.83 11.03 -13.41
N THR A 451 -11.11 11.89 -12.42
CA THR A 451 -10.85 13.34 -12.47
C THR A 451 -9.55 13.74 -11.78
N LEU A 452 -8.75 12.76 -11.36
CA LEU A 452 -7.55 12.91 -10.52
C LEU A 452 -7.85 13.47 -9.13
N MET A 453 -9.10 13.44 -8.67
CA MET A 453 -9.41 13.80 -7.30
C MET A 453 -8.88 12.72 -6.36
N CYS A 454 -8.01 13.14 -5.44
CA CYS A 454 -7.38 12.26 -4.46
C CYS A 454 -8.14 12.31 -3.13
N SER A 455 -8.60 11.16 -2.65
CA SER A 455 -9.25 11.00 -1.34
C SER A 455 -8.55 9.90 -0.53
N PHE A 456 -8.63 9.97 0.81
CA PHE A 456 -7.91 9.05 1.69
C PHE A 456 -8.88 8.18 2.49
N GLN A 457 -8.63 6.87 2.47
CA GLN A 457 -9.34 5.88 3.26
C GLN A 457 -8.40 5.38 4.37
N ILE A 458 -8.71 5.74 5.62
CA ILE A 458 -7.85 5.50 6.78
C ILE A 458 -8.31 4.27 7.56
N LEU A 459 -7.42 3.31 7.72
CA LEU A 459 -7.57 2.12 8.56
C LEU A 459 -6.93 2.36 9.93
N LYS A 460 -7.75 2.68 10.92
CA LYS A 460 -7.28 2.81 12.31
C LYS A 460 -6.85 1.45 12.91
N PRO A 461 -5.89 1.45 13.86
CA PRO A 461 -5.51 0.25 14.59
C PRO A 461 -6.73 -0.47 15.17
N ALA A 462 -6.72 -1.80 15.13
CA ALA A 462 -7.77 -2.57 15.79
C ALA A 462 -7.64 -2.45 17.31
N ASP A 463 -8.73 -2.09 18.00
CA ASP A 463 -8.77 -2.01 19.47
C ASP A 463 -8.36 -3.37 20.09
N LYS A 464 -7.19 -3.40 20.75
CA LYS A 464 -6.68 -4.60 21.46
C LYS A 464 -7.64 -5.10 22.56
N ASN A 465 -8.62 -4.29 22.96
CA ASN A 465 -9.59 -4.58 24.03
C ASN A 465 -10.96 -5.12 23.59
N LYS A 466 -11.25 -5.30 22.29
CA LYS A 466 -12.52 -5.93 21.83
C LYS A 466 -12.48 -7.46 21.81
N GLY A 467 -11.52 -8.08 22.50
CA GLY A 467 -11.45 -9.53 22.70
C GLY A 467 -12.28 -10.08 23.89
N LYS A 468 -12.97 -9.23 24.65
CA LYS A 468 -13.86 -9.64 25.74
C LYS A 468 -15.13 -8.76 25.77
N TYR A 469 -16.30 -9.40 25.67
CA TYR A 469 -17.67 -8.87 25.51
C TYR A 469 -18.03 -8.49 24.05
N GLY A 470 -19.15 -8.93 23.48
CA GLY A 470 -20.29 -9.62 24.06
C GLY A 470 -21.21 -10.18 22.98
N GLN A 471 -21.77 -11.33 23.32
CA GLN A 471 -23.07 -11.83 22.89
C GLN A 471 -23.99 -10.67 22.49
N PHE A 472 -24.18 -10.47 21.19
CA PHE A 472 -25.18 -9.54 20.67
C PHE A 472 -26.55 -10.07 21.12
N SER A 473 -27.06 -9.50 22.21
CA SER A 473 -28.46 -9.64 22.58
C SER A 473 -29.28 -8.89 21.55
N GLY A 474 -30.07 -9.60 20.76
CA GLY A 474 -30.92 -8.97 19.77
C GLY A 474 -31.83 -9.93 19.02
N LEU A 475 -32.58 -10.78 19.75
CA LEU A 475 -33.98 -11.18 19.46
C LEU A 475 -34.39 -12.28 20.46
N ASN A 476 -35.21 -11.91 21.45
CA ASN A 476 -36.01 -12.86 22.21
C ASN A 476 -37.49 -12.56 21.89
N PRO A 477 -38.30 -13.52 21.45
CA PRO A 477 -39.65 -13.26 20.95
C PRO A 477 -40.64 -13.16 22.13
N ALA A 478 -40.65 -12.02 22.83
CA ALA A 478 -41.76 -11.61 23.69
C ALA A 478 -41.56 -10.16 24.13
N GLY A 479 -42.23 -9.22 23.46
CA GLY A 479 -42.19 -7.81 23.81
C GLY A 479 -42.77 -7.53 25.20
N ARG A 480 -42.03 -6.77 26.02
CA ARG A 480 -42.53 -5.86 27.07
C ARG A 480 -41.36 -5.00 27.61
N PRO A 481 -41.57 -3.70 27.95
CA PRO A 481 -40.53 -2.85 28.50
C PRO A 481 -40.34 -3.06 30.02
N VAL A 482 -39.10 -3.04 30.50
CA VAL A 482 -38.77 -3.08 31.94
C VAL A 482 -38.71 -1.65 32.49
N THR A 483 -39.53 -1.37 33.50
CA THR A 483 -39.63 -0.11 34.24
C THR A 483 -38.46 0.04 35.24
N PRO A 484 -37.91 1.25 35.48
CA PRO A 484 -36.79 1.43 36.41
C PRO A 484 -37.24 1.35 37.89
N PRO A 485 -36.42 0.82 38.81
CA PRO A 485 -36.79 0.73 40.22
C PRO A 485 -36.69 2.09 40.93
N ARG A 486 -37.75 2.38 41.69
CA ARG A 486 -38.01 3.59 42.48
C ARG A 486 -37.21 3.56 43.78
N ASN A 487 -36.50 4.66 44.08
CA ASN A 487 -35.92 4.95 45.39
C ASN A 487 -36.95 4.75 46.51
N SER A 488 -36.58 4.02 47.56
CA SER A 488 -37.22 4.12 48.87
C SER A 488 -36.16 4.26 49.96
N ALA A 489 -36.20 5.42 50.61
CA ALA A 489 -35.49 5.72 51.84
C ALA A 489 -36.21 5.10 53.04
N LYS A 490 -35.44 4.68 54.05
CA LYS A 490 -35.65 4.79 55.53
C LYS A 490 -34.68 3.80 56.21
N ALA A 491 -33.62 4.25 56.88
CA ALA A 491 -33.56 4.83 58.23
C ALA A 491 -33.71 3.80 59.38
N LYS A 492 -32.60 3.62 60.10
CA LYS A 492 -32.42 3.32 61.55
C LYS A 492 -33.08 2.07 62.16
N LYS A 493 -32.23 1.21 62.73
CA LYS A 493 -32.05 1.16 64.20
C LYS A 493 -30.65 0.70 64.55
#